data_AF-A0A6B0GPY6-F1
#
_entry.id   AF-A0A6B0GPY6-F1
#
_cell.length_a   1.000
_cell.length_b   1.000
_cell.length_c   1.000
_cell.angle_alpha   90.00
_cell.angle_beta   90.00
_cell.angle_gamma   90.00
#
_symmetry.space_group_name_H-M   'P 1'
#
loop_
_entity.id
_entity.type
_entity.pdbx_description
1 polymer ?
#
loop_
_entity_poly.entity_id
_entity_poly.type
_entity_poly.pdbx_seq_one_letter_code
_entity_poly.pdbx_strand_id
1 'polypeptide(L)'
;MRGQDTTENPFSLLANETRLGVVEALGDSADGGGYPTRSYSAVRAALGDVDAGRLNYHLRKLRGRFVERCDDGYRLTAAGVRVYQALRSGYLENERPTLSPTDLDDECDVCAEPVTVSYERGVFYVRCEACETLYQRYPISPNAVDVSNAEELVTVGLLKAHVDTRSMLDGHCPYCSGRVERGLSTDTHGERRNNETERV
;
A
#
# COMPACT_ATOMS: atom_id res chain seq x y z
N MET A 1 -9.78 -8.40 -38.89
CA MET A 1 -10.15 -7.02 -38.50
C MET A 1 -10.50 -7.02 -37.02
N ARG A 2 -9.57 -6.60 -36.14
CA ARG A 2 -9.85 -6.26 -34.74
C ARG A 2 -9.24 -4.88 -34.53
N GLY A 3 -10.10 -3.90 -34.34
CA GLY A 3 -9.71 -2.52 -34.11
C GLY A 3 -8.87 -2.42 -32.84
N GLN A 4 -7.79 -1.66 -32.92
CA GLN A 4 -7.15 -1.08 -31.74
C GLN A 4 -8.16 -0.09 -31.15
N ASP A 5 -9.01 -0.57 -30.25
CA ASP A 5 -9.74 0.32 -29.36
C ASP A 5 -8.69 0.85 -28.38
N THR A 6 -8.23 2.08 -28.61
CA THR A 6 -7.29 2.77 -27.72
C THR A 6 -8.03 3.06 -26.42
N THR A 7 -8.16 2.06 -25.55
CA THR A 7 -8.61 2.26 -24.18
C THR A 7 -7.67 3.25 -23.52
N GLU A 8 -8.19 4.42 -23.17
CA GLU A 8 -7.48 5.47 -22.45
C GLU A 8 -6.71 4.85 -21.28
N ASN A 9 -5.42 5.20 -21.14
CA ASN A 9 -4.56 4.63 -20.09
C ASN A 9 -5.25 4.82 -18.72
N PRO A 10 -5.37 3.77 -17.88
CA PRO A 10 -6.00 3.86 -16.57
C PRO A 10 -5.47 5.00 -15.70
N PHE A 11 -4.16 5.24 -15.76
CA PHE A 11 -3.51 6.27 -14.97
C PHE A 11 -3.86 7.67 -15.49
N SER A 12 -4.09 7.83 -16.80
CA SER A 12 -4.59 9.10 -17.36
C SER A 12 -6.01 9.42 -16.87
N LEU A 13 -6.83 8.40 -16.67
CA LEU A 13 -8.14 8.57 -16.03
C LEU A 13 -8.03 8.93 -14.54
N LEU A 14 -6.92 8.65 -13.86
CA LEU A 14 -6.74 9.01 -12.45
C LEU A 14 -5.89 10.28 -12.26
N ALA A 15 -5.19 10.75 -13.28
CA ALA A 15 -4.43 12.00 -13.28
C ALA A 15 -5.34 13.25 -13.31
N ASN A 16 -6.27 13.35 -12.35
CA ASN A 16 -7.16 14.48 -12.15
C ASN A 16 -7.70 14.44 -10.72
N GLU A 17 -7.52 15.54 -10.00
CA GLU A 17 -7.87 15.67 -8.59
C GLU A 17 -9.34 15.34 -8.31
N THR A 18 -10.27 15.84 -9.12
CA THR A 18 -11.70 15.53 -8.96
C THR A 18 -12.00 14.03 -9.10
N ARG A 19 -11.29 13.33 -10.00
CA ARG A 19 -11.47 11.88 -10.20
C ARG A 19 -10.89 11.07 -9.04
N LEU A 20 -9.76 11.49 -8.47
CA LEU A 20 -9.23 10.90 -7.24
C LEU A 20 -10.18 11.16 -6.06
N GLY A 21 -10.66 12.39 -5.91
CA GLY A 21 -11.62 12.75 -4.88
C GLY A 21 -12.93 11.96 -4.98
N VAL A 22 -13.39 11.58 -6.18
CA VAL A 22 -14.54 10.67 -6.32
C VAL A 22 -14.23 9.28 -5.77
N VAL A 23 -13.03 8.76 -6.05
CA VAL A 23 -12.59 7.45 -5.53
C VAL A 23 -12.48 7.48 -4.01
N GLU A 24 -11.91 8.55 -3.46
CA GLU A 24 -11.80 8.78 -2.00
C GLU A 24 -13.18 8.92 -1.36
N ALA A 25 -14.07 9.77 -1.88
CA ALA A 25 -15.41 9.97 -1.35
C ALA A 25 -16.24 8.67 -1.31
N LEU A 26 -16.08 7.80 -2.31
CA LEU A 26 -16.72 6.49 -2.32
C LEU A 26 -16.03 5.52 -1.34
N GLY A 27 -14.70 5.56 -1.27
CA GLY A 27 -13.90 4.71 -0.41
C GLY A 27 -14.06 5.01 1.09
N ASP A 28 -14.10 6.28 1.48
CA ASP A 28 -14.27 6.76 2.86
C ASP A 28 -15.65 6.44 3.43
N SER A 29 -16.59 6.06 2.58
CA SER A 29 -17.89 5.54 3.02
C SER A 29 -17.86 4.07 3.44
N ALA A 30 -16.68 3.42 3.42
CA ALA A 30 -16.53 2.04 3.82
C ALA A 30 -17.04 1.80 5.25
N ASP A 31 -17.82 0.73 5.41
CA ASP A 31 -18.41 0.32 6.67
C ASP A 31 -18.44 -1.22 6.74
N GLY A 32 -18.15 -1.78 7.92
CA GLY A 32 -18.22 -3.22 8.18
C GLY A 32 -17.41 -4.11 7.22
N GLY A 33 -16.35 -3.58 6.59
CA GLY A 33 -15.52 -4.31 5.62
C GLY A 33 -16.00 -4.26 4.16
N GLY A 34 -17.04 -3.47 3.85
CA GLY A 34 -17.54 -3.26 2.50
C GLY A 34 -17.44 -1.80 2.04
N TYR A 35 -17.63 -1.59 0.73
CA TYR A 35 -17.72 -0.26 0.10
C TYR A 35 -19.14 -0.02 -0.41
N PRO A 36 -20.00 0.69 0.34
CA PRO A 36 -21.41 0.82 0.02
C PRO A 36 -21.67 1.73 -1.19
N THR A 37 -22.85 1.60 -1.76
CA THR A 37 -23.35 2.52 -2.77
C THR A 37 -23.64 3.89 -2.16
N ARG A 38 -23.21 4.96 -2.83
CA ARG A 38 -23.46 6.34 -2.44
C ARG A 38 -24.21 7.07 -3.54
N SER A 39 -25.22 7.84 -3.13
CA SER A 39 -26.00 8.67 -4.06
C SER A 39 -25.12 9.75 -4.70
N TYR A 40 -25.55 10.27 -5.85
CA TYR A 40 -24.88 11.41 -6.49
C TYR A 40 -24.71 12.60 -5.56
N SER A 41 -25.74 12.93 -4.77
CA SER A 41 -25.70 14.03 -3.81
C SER A 41 -24.71 13.80 -2.68
N ALA A 42 -24.57 12.55 -2.20
CA ALA A 42 -23.58 12.20 -1.17
C ALA A 42 -22.14 12.32 -1.70
N VAL A 43 -21.87 11.81 -2.91
CA VAL A 43 -20.54 11.97 -3.55
C VAL A 43 -20.24 13.45 -3.78
N ARG A 44 -21.22 14.22 -4.27
CA ARG A 44 -21.08 15.65 -4.48
C ARG A 44 -20.80 16.41 -3.19
N ALA A 45 -21.51 16.08 -2.11
CA ALA A 45 -21.30 16.72 -0.81
C ALA A 45 -19.90 16.44 -0.25
N ALA A 46 -19.39 15.21 -0.41
CA ALA A 46 -18.06 14.84 0.05
C ALA A 46 -16.92 15.55 -0.71
N LEU A 47 -17.13 15.91 -1.98
CA LEU A 47 -16.15 16.65 -2.80
C LEU A 47 -16.04 18.15 -2.46
N GLY A 48 -17.02 18.71 -1.74
CA GLY A 48 -17.08 20.15 -1.48
C GLY A 48 -17.15 21.01 -2.76
N ASP A 49 -16.36 22.08 -2.80
CA ASP A 49 -16.32 23.05 -3.91
C ASP A 49 -15.50 22.59 -5.13
N VAL A 50 -14.90 21.39 -5.07
CA VAL A 50 -14.09 20.84 -6.16
C VAL A 50 -14.97 20.41 -7.33
N ASP A 51 -15.09 21.28 -8.34
CA ASP A 51 -15.69 21.07 -9.68
C ASP A 51 -16.99 20.22 -9.68
N ALA A 52 -17.82 20.42 -8.67
CA ALA A 52 -19.08 19.71 -8.49
C ALA A 52 -20.06 19.93 -9.66
N GLY A 53 -19.84 20.99 -10.46
CA GLY A 53 -20.59 21.29 -11.68
C GLY A 53 -20.33 20.30 -12.82
N ARG A 54 -19.19 19.59 -12.80
CA ARG A 54 -18.81 18.59 -13.80
C ARG A 54 -18.75 17.17 -13.24
N LEU A 55 -19.24 16.90 -12.03
CA LEU A 55 -19.18 15.57 -11.41
C LEU A 55 -19.72 14.45 -12.32
N ASN A 56 -20.82 14.68 -13.06
CA ASN A 56 -21.33 13.72 -14.04
C ASN A 56 -20.31 13.36 -15.15
N TYR A 57 -19.49 14.33 -15.59
CA TYR A 57 -18.41 14.08 -16.54
C TYR A 57 -17.33 13.18 -15.92
N HIS A 58 -16.89 13.46 -14.70
CA HIS A 58 -15.87 12.66 -13.99
C HIS A 58 -16.36 11.24 -13.70
N LEU A 59 -17.61 11.08 -13.21
CA LEU A 59 -18.23 9.78 -13.01
C LEU A 59 -18.32 8.99 -14.31
N ARG A 60 -18.72 9.62 -15.43
CA ARG A 60 -18.74 8.95 -16.74
C ARG A 60 -17.36 8.45 -17.17
N LYS A 61 -16.30 9.19 -16.87
CA LYS A 61 -14.91 8.78 -17.18
C LYS A 61 -14.41 7.63 -16.30
N LEU A 62 -14.84 7.56 -15.05
CA LEU A 62 -14.45 6.49 -14.10
C LEU A 62 -15.27 5.21 -14.25
N ARG A 63 -16.49 5.33 -14.81
CA ARG A 63 -17.45 4.23 -14.94
C ARG A 63 -16.91 3.08 -15.78
N GLY A 64 -17.20 1.86 -15.33
CA GLY A 64 -16.82 0.62 -16.00
C GLY A 64 -15.41 0.13 -15.64
N ARG A 65 -14.60 0.96 -14.96
CA ARG A 65 -13.28 0.55 -14.50
C ARG A 65 -13.07 0.74 -13.00
N PHE A 66 -13.23 1.95 -12.49
CA PHE A 66 -12.98 2.26 -11.07
C PHE A 66 -14.27 2.46 -10.28
N VAL A 67 -15.31 2.91 -10.96
CA VAL A 67 -16.64 3.13 -10.37
C VAL A 67 -17.67 2.36 -11.18
N GLU A 68 -18.69 1.84 -10.51
CA GLU A 68 -19.89 1.32 -11.16
C GLU A 68 -21.11 2.14 -10.75
N ARG A 69 -22.11 2.21 -11.65
CA ARG A 69 -23.39 2.86 -11.37
C ARG A 69 -24.39 1.77 -10.99
N CYS A 70 -25.03 1.94 -9.84
CA CYS A 70 -26.13 1.13 -9.35
C CYS A 70 -27.43 1.94 -9.41
N ASP A 71 -28.56 1.32 -9.08
CA ASP A 71 -29.86 2.00 -9.06
C ASP A 71 -29.87 3.18 -8.08
N ASP A 72 -29.25 3.00 -6.90
CA ASP A 72 -29.23 4.00 -5.83
C ASP A 72 -28.00 4.94 -5.86
N GLY A 73 -27.14 4.84 -6.88
CA GLY A 73 -25.99 5.72 -7.02
C GLY A 73 -24.74 5.07 -7.59
N TYR A 74 -23.61 5.22 -6.89
CA TYR A 74 -22.28 4.83 -7.35
C TYR A 74 -21.53 4.08 -6.26
N ARG A 75 -20.72 3.09 -6.63
CA ARG A 75 -19.79 2.40 -5.72
C ARG A 75 -18.47 2.09 -6.42
N LEU A 76 -17.44 1.81 -5.63
CA LEU A 76 -16.15 1.38 -6.16
C LEU A 76 -16.26 -0.03 -6.75
N THR A 77 -15.61 -0.24 -7.89
CA THR A 77 -15.28 -1.59 -8.36
C THR A 77 -14.10 -2.15 -7.55
N ALA A 78 -13.77 -3.42 -7.72
CA ALA A 78 -12.55 -3.99 -7.12
C ALA A 78 -11.27 -3.20 -7.49
N ALA A 79 -11.16 -2.69 -8.72
CA ALA A 79 -10.04 -1.86 -9.12
C ALA A 79 -10.07 -0.48 -8.45
N GLY A 80 -11.25 0.13 -8.30
CA GLY A 80 -11.43 1.37 -7.54
C GLY A 80 -11.03 1.22 -6.07
N VAL A 81 -11.39 0.10 -5.45
CA VAL A 81 -10.98 -0.25 -4.08
C VAL A 81 -9.46 -0.32 -3.96
N ARG A 82 -8.76 -0.95 -4.91
CA ARG A 82 -7.29 -1.02 -4.88
C ARG A 82 -6.63 0.36 -5.03
N VAL A 83 -7.19 1.24 -5.86
CA VAL A 83 -6.73 2.63 -5.96
C VAL A 83 -6.95 3.36 -4.64
N TYR A 84 -8.15 3.25 -4.05
CA TYR A 84 -8.45 3.84 -2.76
C TYR A 84 -7.48 3.36 -1.66
N GLN A 85 -7.24 2.04 -1.56
CA GLN A 85 -6.28 1.48 -0.60
C GLN A 85 -4.86 2.03 -0.80
N ALA A 86 -4.44 2.21 -2.06
CA ALA A 86 -3.15 2.83 -2.35
C ALA A 86 -3.10 4.30 -1.91
N LEU A 87 -4.16 5.08 -2.13
CA LEU A 87 -4.27 6.46 -1.64
C LEU A 87 -4.20 6.51 -0.12
N ARG A 88 -4.95 5.62 0.57
CA ARG A 88 -4.99 5.56 2.03
C ARG A 88 -3.75 4.98 2.68
N SER A 89 -2.83 4.37 1.93
CA SER A 89 -1.64 3.72 2.49
C SER A 89 -0.56 4.70 2.97
N GLY A 90 -0.65 5.97 2.59
CA GLY A 90 0.38 6.98 2.85
C GLY A 90 1.61 6.88 1.92
N TYR A 91 1.74 5.84 1.09
CA TYR A 91 2.90 5.68 0.18
C TYR A 91 3.01 6.76 -0.91
N LEU A 92 1.88 7.41 -1.23
CA LEU A 92 1.78 8.39 -2.32
C LEU A 92 1.89 9.83 -1.81
N GLU A 93 2.04 10.03 -0.51
CA GLU A 93 2.23 11.36 0.08
C GLU A 93 3.65 11.90 -0.19
N ASN A 94 3.76 13.22 -0.31
CA ASN A 94 5.04 13.89 -0.56
C ASN A 94 5.94 13.86 0.69
N GLU A 95 5.33 14.07 1.85
CA GLU A 95 5.99 13.93 3.14
C GLU A 95 5.96 12.46 3.55
N ARG A 96 7.12 11.92 3.93
CA ARG A 96 7.24 10.52 4.35
C ARG A 96 7.73 10.51 5.78
N PRO A 97 7.04 9.81 6.69
CA PRO A 97 7.51 9.70 8.06
C PRO A 97 8.85 8.97 8.07
N THR A 98 9.70 9.37 9.01
CA THR A 98 10.96 8.72 9.32
C THR A 98 11.03 8.53 10.82
N LEU A 99 11.56 7.38 11.24
CA LEU A 99 11.90 7.12 12.63
C LEU A 99 13.41 6.91 12.69
N SER A 100 14.10 7.84 13.35
CA SER A 100 15.52 7.66 13.68
C SER A 100 15.70 6.43 14.58
N PRO A 101 16.87 5.76 14.55
CA PRO A 101 17.15 4.65 15.44
C PRO A 101 16.76 4.98 16.88
N THR A 102 15.87 4.17 17.42
CA THR A 102 15.34 4.28 18.78
C THR A 102 15.57 2.95 19.47
N ASP A 103 16.15 2.98 20.65
CA ASP A 103 16.47 1.79 21.44
C ASP A 103 15.18 1.04 21.82
N LEU A 104 15.25 -0.28 21.77
CA LEU A 104 14.25 -1.21 22.29
C LEU A 104 14.72 -1.76 23.64
N ASP A 105 13.81 -2.34 24.40
CA ASP A 105 14.09 -3.05 25.66
C ASP A 105 14.73 -4.45 25.42
N ASP A 106 15.56 -4.58 24.38
CA ASP A 106 16.25 -5.81 23.98
C ASP A 106 17.75 -5.55 23.75
N GLU A 107 18.58 -6.51 24.15
CA GLU A 107 20.03 -6.50 23.91
C GLU A 107 20.39 -7.39 22.72
N CYS A 108 21.45 -7.03 22.00
CA CYS A 108 21.95 -7.79 20.88
C CYS A 108 22.61 -9.10 21.35
N ASP A 109 22.16 -10.26 20.83
CA ASP A 109 22.72 -11.57 21.16
C ASP A 109 24.20 -11.76 20.75
N VAL A 110 24.74 -10.86 19.93
CA VAL A 110 26.11 -10.93 19.39
C VAL A 110 27.08 -10.08 20.20
N CYS A 111 26.68 -8.87 20.61
CA CYS A 111 27.58 -7.90 21.24
C CYS A 111 27.04 -7.24 22.52
N ALA A 112 25.84 -7.62 22.97
CA ALA A 112 25.14 -7.09 24.15
C ALA A 112 24.82 -5.58 24.13
N GLU A 113 25.02 -4.90 23.00
CA GLU A 113 24.59 -3.50 22.81
C GLU A 113 23.07 -3.44 22.53
N PRO A 114 22.39 -2.30 22.81
CA PRO A 114 20.96 -2.16 22.54
C PRO A 114 20.58 -2.46 21.09
N VAL A 115 19.44 -3.14 20.91
CA VAL A 115 18.79 -3.29 19.61
C VAL A 115 17.94 -2.06 19.37
N THR A 116 17.94 -1.55 18.13
CA THR A 116 17.17 -0.37 17.74
C THR A 116 16.11 -0.73 16.71
N VAL A 117 15.04 0.06 16.72
CA VAL A 117 14.08 0.15 15.62
C VAL A 117 14.24 1.46 14.87
N SER A 118 14.14 1.42 13.54
CA SER A 118 14.09 2.60 12.69
C SER A 118 13.15 2.42 11.51
N TYR A 119 12.76 3.53 10.89
CA TYR A 119 11.92 3.53 9.70
C TYR A 119 12.41 4.55 8.69
N GLU A 120 12.70 4.09 7.48
CA GLU A 120 13.06 4.94 6.38
C GLU A 120 12.60 4.36 5.04
N ARG A 121 12.26 5.24 4.11
CA ARG A 121 11.96 4.87 2.71
C ARG A 121 10.89 3.78 2.55
N GLY A 122 9.92 3.68 3.48
CA GLY A 122 8.85 2.68 3.41
C GLY A 122 9.19 1.32 4.04
N VAL A 123 10.30 1.24 4.78
CA VAL A 123 10.84 0.00 5.35
C VAL A 123 11.17 0.25 6.81
N PHE A 124 10.73 -0.66 7.68
CA PHE A 124 11.20 -0.69 9.07
C PHE A 124 12.37 -1.66 9.21
N TYR A 125 13.26 -1.34 10.14
CA TYR A 125 14.44 -2.12 10.49
C TYR A 125 14.46 -2.38 11.98
N VAL A 126 14.81 -3.60 12.37
CA VAL A 126 15.22 -3.96 13.72
C VAL A 126 16.65 -4.47 13.62
N ARG A 127 17.59 -3.74 14.21
CA ARG A 127 19.03 -4.01 14.06
C ARG A 127 19.81 -3.56 15.29
N CYS A 128 20.99 -4.14 15.49
CA CYS A 128 21.99 -3.57 16.37
C CYS A 128 22.86 -2.59 15.58
N GLU A 129 22.93 -1.33 15.99
CA GLU A 129 23.77 -0.31 15.31
C GLU A 129 25.27 -0.55 15.50
N ALA A 130 25.67 -1.17 16.61
CA ALA A 130 27.09 -1.36 16.96
C ALA A 130 27.80 -2.44 16.14
N CYS A 131 27.11 -3.55 15.86
CA CYS A 131 27.67 -4.68 15.11
C CYS A 131 26.93 -4.97 13.80
N GLU A 132 25.97 -4.12 13.42
CA GLU A 132 25.19 -4.20 12.18
C GLU A 132 24.32 -5.47 12.03
N THR A 133 24.16 -6.25 13.11
CA THR A 133 23.29 -7.44 13.10
C THR A 133 21.84 -7.03 12.79
N LEU A 134 21.29 -7.57 11.70
CA LEU A 134 19.93 -7.30 11.25
C LEU A 134 18.98 -8.40 11.71
N TYR A 135 18.06 -8.07 12.61
CA TYR A 135 17.04 -8.99 13.09
C TYR A 135 15.81 -9.02 12.17
N GLN A 136 15.39 -7.85 11.70
CA GLN A 136 14.22 -7.75 10.82
C GLN A 136 14.34 -6.58 9.86
N ARG A 137 13.88 -6.80 8.62
CA ARG A 137 13.66 -5.76 7.63
C ARG A 137 12.43 -6.08 6.81
N TYR A 138 11.46 -5.19 6.76
CA TYR A 138 10.24 -5.43 5.98
C TYR A 138 9.57 -4.14 5.50
N PRO A 139 9.00 -4.12 4.28
CA PRO A 139 8.20 -2.99 3.83
C PRO A 139 6.88 -2.92 4.60
N ILE A 140 6.57 -1.75 5.14
CA ILE A 140 5.30 -1.49 5.83
C ILE A 140 4.77 -0.11 5.47
N SER A 141 3.44 0.05 5.56
CA SER A 141 2.74 1.30 5.25
C SER A 141 3.24 2.42 6.17
N PRO A 142 3.43 3.65 5.66
CA PRO A 142 3.65 4.84 6.49
C PRO A 142 2.66 5.00 7.65
N ASN A 143 1.41 4.58 7.47
CA ASN A 143 0.40 4.61 8.53
C ASN A 143 0.73 3.77 9.78
N ALA A 144 1.66 2.82 9.67
CA ALA A 144 2.11 2.03 10.82
C ALA A 144 3.16 2.77 11.67
N VAL A 145 3.61 3.95 11.25
CA VAL A 145 4.63 4.71 11.95
C VAL A 145 3.97 5.64 12.96
N ASP A 146 4.04 5.27 14.23
CA ASP A 146 3.82 6.19 15.35
C ASP A 146 5.17 6.52 15.98
N VAL A 147 5.65 7.75 15.77
CA VAL A 147 6.94 8.20 16.32
C VAL A 147 6.95 8.31 17.84
N SER A 148 5.77 8.33 18.48
CA SER A 148 5.64 8.34 19.94
C SER A 148 5.65 6.94 20.55
N ASN A 149 5.53 5.88 19.72
CA ASN A 149 5.48 4.49 20.14
C ASN A 149 6.26 3.59 19.17
N ALA A 150 7.58 3.58 19.32
CA ALA A 150 8.47 2.84 18.43
C ALA A 150 8.28 1.30 18.49
N GLU A 151 7.88 0.76 19.64
CA GLU A 151 7.61 -0.69 19.80
C GLU A 151 6.38 -1.16 19.03
N GLU A 152 5.38 -0.29 18.87
CA GLU A 152 4.20 -0.61 18.07
C GLU A 152 4.58 -0.81 16.60
N LEU A 153 5.55 -0.05 16.07
CA LEU A 153 6.07 -0.28 14.73
C LEU A 153 6.67 -1.69 14.57
N VAL A 154 7.39 -2.19 15.58
CA VAL A 154 7.92 -3.56 15.59
C VAL A 154 6.75 -4.55 15.56
N THR A 155 5.75 -4.36 16.41
CA THR A 155 4.57 -5.23 16.50
C THR A 155 3.82 -5.31 15.17
N VAL A 156 3.43 -4.16 14.59
CA VAL A 156 2.69 -4.12 13.32
C VAL A 156 3.57 -4.64 12.17
N GLY A 157 4.87 -4.31 12.20
CA GLY A 157 5.88 -4.77 11.26
C GLY A 157 5.99 -6.30 11.19
N LEU A 158 6.12 -6.94 12.35
CA LEU A 158 6.22 -8.40 12.47
C LEU A 158 4.90 -9.08 12.08
N LEU A 159 3.75 -8.55 12.50
CA LEU A 159 2.44 -9.07 12.08
C LEU A 159 2.28 -9.03 10.56
N LYS A 160 2.65 -7.92 9.92
CA LYS A 160 2.58 -7.78 8.46
C LYS A 160 3.52 -8.76 7.75
N ALA A 161 4.76 -8.85 8.22
CA ALA A 161 5.74 -9.78 7.68
C ALA A 161 5.26 -11.23 7.81
N HIS A 162 4.64 -11.59 8.93
CA HIS A 162 4.11 -12.93 9.17
C HIS A 162 2.98 -13.29 8.20
N VAL A 163 1.97 -12.42 8.06
CA VAL A 163 0.84 -12.65 7.13
C VAL A 163 1.32 -12.81 5.69
N ASP A 164 2.22 -11.93 5.26
CA ASP A 164 2.75 -11.95 3.90
C ASP A 164 3.62 -13.19 3.65
N THR A 165 4.51 -13.50 4.59
CA THR A 165 5.36 -14.69 4.52
C THR A 165 4.52 -15.95 4.51
N ARG A 166 3.45 -16.01 5.31
CA ARG A 166 2.53 -17.15 5.30
C ARG A 166 1.89 -17.34 3.93
N SER A 167 1.40 -16.26 3.31
CA SER A 167 0.84 -16.31 1.95
C SER A 167 1.87 -16.85 0.94
N MET A 168 3.11 -16.36 1.01
CA MET A 168 4.20 -16.81 0.14
C MET A 168 4.61 -18.27 0.40
N LEU A 169 4.60 -18.71 1.66
CA LEU A 169 4.77 -20.11 2.08
C LEU A 169 3.60 -21.00 1.66
N ASP A 170 2.45 -20.45 1.31
CA ASP A 170 1.36 -21.20 0.69
C ASP A 170 1.43 -21.13 -0.86
N GLY A 171 2.43 -20.45 -1.43
CA GLY A 171 2.67 -20.38 -2.87
C GLY A 171 1.95 -19.22 -3.56
N HIS A 172 1.50 -18.21 -2.81
CA HIS A 172 0.79 -17.05 -3.33
C HIS A 172 1.42 -15.72 -2.93
N CYS A 173 1.47 -14.76 -3.85
CA CYS A 173 1.90 -13.40 -3.56
C CYS A 173 0.81 -12.67 -2.75
N PRO A 174 1.12 -12.06 -1.60
CA PRO A 174 0.13 -11.37 -0.76
C PRO A 174 -0.44 -10.09 -1.42
N TYR A 175 0.23 -9.55 -2.44
CA TYR A 175 -0.17 -8.29 -3.08
C TYR A 175 -1.04 -8.49 -4.34
N CYS A 176 -0.72 -9.50 -5.16
CA CYS A 176 -1.40 -9.75 -6.43
C CYS A 176 -2.02 -11.14 -6.55
N SER A 177 -1.87 -11.99 -5.53
CA SER A 177 -2.35 -13.40 -5.51
C SER A 177 -1.76 -14.31 -6.59
N GLY A 178 -0.75 -13.85 -7.32
CA GLY A 178 -0.01 -14.64 -8.30
C GLY A 178 0.79 -15.77 -7.64
N ARG A 179 1.17 -16.79 -8.42
CA ARG A 179 1.97 -17.90 -7.92
C ARG A 179 3.38 -17.45 -7.56
N VAL A 180 3.91 -17.92 -6.44
CA VAL A 180 5.32 -17.73 -6.06
C VAL A 180 6.02 -19.07 -5.89
N GLU A 181 7.30 -19.10 -6.27
CA GLU A 181 8.20 -20.22 -6.04
C GLU A 181 9.08 -19.94 -4.83
N ARG A 182 9.49 -21.01 -4.14
CA ARG A 182 10.29 -20.93 -2.92
C ARG A 182 11.61 -21.64 -3.13
N GLY A 183 12.67 -21.02 -2.65
CA GLY A 183 14.00 -21.58 -2.63
C GLY A 183 14.74 -21.09 -1.40
N LEU A 184 15.72 -21.87 -0.95
CA LEU A 184 16.69 -21.45 0.04
C LEU A 184 17.94 -21.00 -0.71
N SER A 185 18.48 -19.85 -0.33
CA SER A 185 19.82 -19.43 -0.76
C SER A 185 20.76 -19.47 0.44
N THR A 186 22.00 -19.85 0.19
CA THR A 186 23.11 -19.71 1.14
C THR A 186 23.70 -18.30 1.14
N ASP A 187 23.30 -17.46 0.19
CA ASP A 187 23.69 -16.05 0.16
C ASP A 187 22.97 -15.32 1.30
N THR A 188 23.74 -14.83 2.26
CA THR A 188 23.25 -13.96 3.32
C THR A 188 22.55 -12.77 2.69
N HIS A 189 21.25 -12.60 2.97
CA HIS A 189 20.40 -11.55 2.41
C HIS A 189 20.86 -10.16 2.90
N GLY A 190 21.85 -9.61 2.21
CA GLY A 190 22.48 -8.30 2.44
C GLY A 190 23.28 -7.83 1.23
N GLU A 191 23.83 -8.77 0.45
CA GLU A 191 24.47 -8.46 -0.83
C GLU A 191 23.45 -8.56 -1.97
N ARG A 192 23.24 -7.44 -2.68
CA ARG A 192 22.41 -7.43 -3.89
C ARG A 192 23.10 -8.34 -4.94
N ARG A 193 22.51 -9.50 -5.24
CA ARG A 193 22.87 -10.21 -6.48
C ARG A 193 22.42 -9.36 -7.66
N ASN A 194 23.36 -8.76 -8.36
CA ASN A 194 23.19 -8.34 -9.75
C ASN A 194 23.00 -9.62 -10.56
N ASN A 195 21.75 -10.06 -10.71
CA ASN A 195 21.45 -11.27 -11.46
C ASN A 195 21.41 -10.90 -12.96
N GLU A 196 22.58 -10.87 -13.60
CA GLU A 196 22.67 -11.01 -15.05
C GLU A 196 22.09 -12.40 -15.39
N THR A 197 20.95 -12.40 -16.06
CA THR A 197 20.27 -13.61 -16.48
C THR A 197 21.00 -14.17 -17.70
N GLU A 198 21.89 -15.15 -17.51
CA GLU A 198 22.33 -16.02 -18.60
C GLU A 198 21.14 -16.90 -19.01
N ARG A 199 20.62 -16.64 -20.21
CA ARG A 199 19.71 -17.53 -20.92
C ARG A 199 20.52 -18.70 -21.47
N VAL A 200 20.06 -19.92 -21.21
CA VAL A 200 20.33 -21.12 -22.04
C VAL A 200 19.03 -21.52 -22.71
#